data_AF-R0HYS6-F1
#
_entry.id   AF-R0HYS6-F1
#
_cell.length_a   1.000
_cell.length_b   1.000
_cell.length_c   1.000
_cell.angle_alpha   90.00
_cell.angle_beta   90.00
_cell.angle_gamma   90.00
#
_symmetry.space_group_name_H-M   'P 1'
#
loop_
_entity.id
_entity.type
_entity.pdbx_description
1 polymer ?
#
loop_
_entity_poly.entity_id
_entity_poly.type
_entity_poly.pdbx_seq_one_letter_code
_entity_poly.pdbx_strand_id
1 'polypeptide(L)'
;MVREEEKSKWWWFESHPKSSKHSQWLHSTLSELDAKTKSMLMLIEGNADSFAQRAEAYYKKRPELVSFVEDFYRSHRSLAERFDHLRSSDHPSRSSKLPQESVSDSNSLFEFEDADSEIEDPDHEEHDSSSKFDQETLKLIHESDALRKQLLSKDEEKREVIRQLSLTLEALKDENSRLKRLLGLHSLKKPTVSHVNFFGKLFYTMCDANNKVV
;
A
#
# COMPACT_ATOMS: atom_id res chain seq x y z
N MET A 1 27.62 -1.40 14.30
CA MET A 1 27.75 -0.91 12.91
C MET A 1 26.32 -0.66 12.41
N VAL A 2 25.76 0.50 12.78
CA VAL A 2 24.37 0.87 12.47
C VAL A 2 24.34 1.41 11.03
N ARG A 3 23.34 0.97 10.27
CA ARG A 3 23.26 0.91 8.81
C ARG A 3 23.39 2.26 8.10
N GLU A 4 24.17 2.30 7.03
CA GLU A 4 24.24 3.42 6.06
C GLU A 4 22.92 3.71 5.35
N GLU A 5 21.97 2.75 5.33
CA GLU A 5 20.64 2.93 4.72
C GLU A 5 19.81 4.03 5.39
N GLU A 6 19.97 4.25 6.69
CA GLU A 6 19.19 5.29 7.40
C GLU A 6 19.70 6.71 7.10
N LYS A 7 20.99 6.87 6.83
CA LYS A 7 21.60 8.17 6.47
C LYS A 7 21.19 8.65 5.08
N SER A 8 20.95 7.72 4.15
CA SER A 8 20.59 8.06 2.77
C SER A 8 19.16 8.59 2.63
N LYS A 9 18.29 8.31 3.61
CA LYS A 9 16.85 8.56 3.48
C LYS A 9 16.48 10.05 3.55
N TRP A 10 17.35 10.87 4.13
CA TRP A 10 17.08 12.28 4.40
C TRP A 10 18.28 13.17 4.00
N TRP A 11 18.82 12.96 2.81
CA TRP A 11 20.00 13.69 2.30
C TRP A 11 19.84 15.23 2.30
N TRP A 12 18.60 15.71 2.15
CA TRP A 12 18.26 17.14 2.23
C TRP A 12 18.20 17.69 3.66
N PHE A 13 18.12 16.81 4.66
CA PHE A 13 18.06 17.12 6.09
C PHE A 13 19.46 17.19 6.72
N GLU A 14 20.42 16.44 6.18
CA GLU A 14 21.80 16.37 6.69
C GLU A 14 22.68 17.57 6.27
N SER A 15 22.09 18.56 5.59
CA SER A 15 22.81 19.72 5.05
C SER A 15 22.85 20.89 6.04
N HIS A 16 23.64 20.76 7.09
CA HIS A 16 24.04 21.91 7.90
C HIS A 16 25.55 22.09 7.91
N PRO A 17 26.11 23.02 7.10
CA PRO A 17 27.45 23.51 7.34
C PRO A 17 27.46 24.16 8.72
N LYS A 18 28.28 23.63 9.64
CA LYS A 18 28.52 24.21 10.97
C LYS A 18 29.18 25.58 10.79
N SER A 19 28.38 26.62 10.57
CA SER A 19 28.86 27.99 10.58
C SER A 19 29.08 28.40 12.03
N SER A 20 30.35 28.45 12.43
CA SER A 20 30.83 28.77 13.78
C SER A 20 30.43 30.17 14.31
N LYS A 21 29.63 30.96 13.58
CA LYS A 21 29.34 32.38 13.87
C LYS A 21 27.89 32.66 14.27
N HIS A 22 27.12 31.64 14.58
CA HIS A 22 25.67 31.73 14.71
C HIS A 22 25.25 31.82 16.20
N SER A 23 24.17 32.57 16.51
CA SER A 23 23.60 32.72 17.87
C SER A 23 23.17 31.38 18.51
N GLN A 24 23.43 31.19 19.81
CA GLN A 24 23.09 29.92 20.48
C GLN A 24 21.58 29.61 20.48
N TRP A 25 20.75 30.67 20.50
CA TRP A 25 19.30 30.54 20.47
C TRP A 25 18.81 29.89 19.17
N LEU A 26 19.24 30.39 18.01
CA LEU A 26 18.77 29.86 16.72
C LEU A 26 19.26 28.40 16.52
N HIS A 27 20.38 27.99 17.16
CA HIS A 27 20.88 26.62 17.06
C HIS A 27 20.00 25.67 17.86
N SER A 28 19.56 26.11 19.05
CA SER A 28 18.58 25.37 19.85
C SER A 28 17.24 25.29 19.12
N THR A 29 16.77 26.39 18.52
CA THR A 29 15.51 26.41 17.75
C THR A 29 15.57 25.48 16.54
N LEU A 30 16.63 25.54 15.74
CA LEU A 30 16.82 24.65 14.59
C LEU A 30 16.90 23.19 15.03
N SER A 31 17.62 22.90 16.12
CA SER A 31 17.68 21.53 16.66
C SER A 31 16.33 21.01 17.14
N GLU A 32 15.49 21.87 17.72
CA GLU A 32 14.13 21.49 18.15
C GLU A 32 13.21 21.25 16.94
N LEU A 33 13.29 22.11 15.92
CA LEU A 33 12.59 21.92 14.65
C LEU A 33 13.03 20.63 13.97
N ASP A 34 14.32 20.31 14.03
CA ASP A 34 14.84 19.08 13.47
C ASP A 34 14.29 17.85 14.18
N ALA A 35 14.23 17.89 15.51
CA ALA A 35 13.67 16.81 16.33
C ALA A 35 12.17 16.59 16.03
N LYS A 36 11.40 17.69 15.92
CA LYS A 36 9.98 17.64 15.54
C LYS A 36 9.79 17.07 14.14
N THR A 37 10.60 17.51 13.17
CA THR A 37 10.53 17.01 11.78
C THR A 37 10.86 15.53 11.71
N LYS A 38 11.91 15.07 12.40
CA LYS A 38 12.22 13.64 12.52
C LYS A 38 11.08 12.83 13.12
N SER A 39 10.41 13.38 14.15
CA SER A 39 9.26 12.72 14.77
C SER A 39 8.09 12.57 13.79
N MET A 40 7.76 13.62 13.03
CA MET A 40 6.75 13.57 11.97
C MET A 40 7.07 12.52 10.90
N LEU A 41 8.33 12.46 10.47
CA LEU A 41 8.79 11.49 9.47
C LEU A 41 8.66 10.04 9.98
N MET A 42 8.96 9.79 11.26
CA MET A 42 8.76 8.49 11.89
C MET A 42 7.29 8.06 11.97
N LEU A 43 6.34 9.01 12.05
CA LEU A 43 4.91 8.71 11.98
C LEU A 43 4.49 8.23 10.59
N ILE A 44 5.13 8.75 9.54
CA ILE A 44 4.83 8.43 8.13
C ILE A 44 5.45 7.10 7.72
N GLU A 45 6.70 6.85 8.09
CA GLU A 45 7.44 5.75 7.46
C GLU A 45 7.05 4.38 7.99
N GLY A 46 6.86 4.23 9.31
CA GLY A 46 6.46 2.98 9.98
C GLY A 46 7.38 1.78 9.72
N ASN A 47 7.69 0.98 10.74
CA ASN A 47 8.55 -0.21 10.60
C ASN A 47 7.78 -1.42 10.00
N ALA A 48 6.87 -1.18 9.06
CA ALA A 48 5.97 -2.21 8.55
C ALA A 48 6.58 -2.94 7.34
N ASP A 49 6.78 -4.25 7.51
CA ASP A 49 7.36 -5.15 6.51
C ASP A 49 6.39 -5.48 5.36
N SER A 50 5.12 -5.06 5.46
CA SER A 50 4.07 -5.27 4.44
C SER A 50 3.24 -4.01 4.18
N PHE A 51 2.76 -3.86 2.94
CA PHE A 51 1.95 -2.71 2.49
C PHE A 51 0.68 -2.51 3.33
N ALA A 52 -0.04 -3.60 3.63
CA ALA A 52 -1.27 -3.53 4.43
C ALA A 52 -1.00 -3.01 5.85
N GLN A 53 0.08 -3.47 6.48
CA GLN A 53 0.50 -3.01 7.80
C GLN A 53 0.97 -1.54 7.78
N ARG A 54 1.64 -1.11 6.71
CA ARG A 54 2.02 0.31 6.53
C ARG A 54 0.80 1.21 6.45
N ALA A 55 -0.20 0.81 5.64
CA ALA A 55 -1.44 1.56 5.52
C ALA A 55 -2.20 1.63 6.85
N GLU A 56 -2.33 0.51 7.56
CA GLU A 56 -2.99 0.45 8.88
C GLU A 56 -2.30 1.34 9.92
N ALA A 57 -0.97 1.25 10.02
CA ALA A 57 -0.18 2.06 10.94
C ALA A 57 -0.27 3.56 10.62
N TYR A 58 -0.29 3.92 9.34
CA TYR A 58 -0.45 5.31 8.89
C TYR A 58 -1.79 5.89 9.35
N TYR A 59 -2.91 5.23 9.09
CA TYR A 59 -4.22 5.75 9.47
C TYR A 59 -4.40 5.88 10.99
N LYS A 60 -3.76 4.99 11.78
CA LYS A 60 -3.73 5.11 13.24
C LYS A 60 -2.92 6.32 13.73
N LYS A 61 -1.81 6.66 13.07
CA LYS A 61 -0.92 7.77 13.45
C LYS A 61 -1.25 9.11 12.80
N ARG A 62 -2.12 9.11 11.79
CA ARG A 62 -2.58 10.29 11.06
C ARG A 62 -3.05 11.45 11.97
N PRO A 63 -3.89 11.25 13.01
CA PRO A 63 -4.32 12.37 13.85
C PRO A 63 -3.15 13.06 14.58
N GLU A 64 -2.18 12.29 15.07
CA GLU A 64 -0.97 12.84 15.70
C GLU A 64 -0.13 13.64 14.71
N LEU A 65 0.05 13.12 13.49
CA LEU A 65 0.77 13.81 12.42
C LEU A 65 0.09 15.13 12.02
N VAL A 66 -1.24 15.14 11.94
CA VAL A 66 -2.02 16.36 11.63
C VAL A 66 -1.80 17.42 12.71
N SER A 67 -1.89 17.04 13.99
CA SER A 67 -1.63 17.95 15.11
C SER A 67 -0.24 18.60 15.01
N PHE A 68 0.80 17.81 14.73
CA PHE A 68 2.17 18.34 14.57
C PHE A 68 2.28 19.33 13.42
N VAL A 69 1.64 19.06 12.28
CA VAL A 69 1.65 19.94 11.11
C VAL A 69 0.90 21.24 11.39
N GLU A 70 -0.24 21.18 12.08
CA GLU A 70 -1.00 22.36 12.49
C GLU A 70 -0.20 23.25 13.44
N ASP A 71 0.44 22.67 14.46
CA ASP A 71 1.28 23.41 15.42
C ASP A 71 2.47 24.05 14.73
N PHE A 72 3.11 23.33 13.79
CA PHE A 72 4.20 23.85 12.98
C PHE A 72 3.73 25.03 12.12
N TYR A 73 2.58 24.89 11.45
CA TYR A 73 2.00 25.95 10.64
C TYR A 73 1.68 27.19 11.47
N ARG A 74 0.99 27.03 12.62
CA ARG A 74 0.65 28.14 13.53
C ARG A 74 1.91 28.86 14.04
N SER A 75 2.93 28.10 14.42
CA SER A 75 4.19 28.64 14.91
C SER A 75 4.93 29.43 13.82
N HIS A 76 5.03 28.87 12.61
CA HIS A 76 5.69 29.53 11.48
C HIS A 76 4.93 30.79 11.04
N ARG A 77 3.59 30.74 10.99
CA ARG A 77 2.73 31.89 10.71
C ARG A 77 2.96 33.02 11.71
N SER A 78 2.92 32.71 13.01
CA SER A 78 3.18 33.68 14.08
C SER A 78 4.59 34.27 14.03
N LEU A 79 5.60 33.48 13.64
CA LEU A 79 6.96 33.97 13.47
C LEU A 79 7.08 34.95 12.30
N ALA A 80 6.47 34.61 11.16
CA ALA A 80 6.46 35.49 9.99
C ALA A 80 5.74 36.81 10.27
N GLU A 81 4.58 36.76 10.94
CA GLU A 81 3.85 37.97 11.35
C GLU A 81 4.70 38.86 12.25
N ARG A 82 5.34 38.30 13.30
CA ARG A 82 6.22 39.09 14.18
C ARG A 82 7.41 39.69 13.42
N PHE A 83 7.96 38.99 12.46
CA PHE A 83 9.03 39.52 11.61
C PHE A 83 8.55 40.71 10.78
N ASP A 84 7.36 40.65 10.19
CA ASP A 84 6.77 41.77 9.45
C ASP A 84 6.49 42.98 10.36
N HIS A 85 6.00 42.76 11.59
CA HIS A 85 5.83 43.83 12.59
C HIS A 85 7.16 44.52 12.91
N LEU A 86 8.23 43.75 13.14
CA LEU A 86 9.56 44.32 13.39
C LEU A 86 10.08 45.10 12.17
N ARG A 87 9.88 44.57 10.96
CA ARG A 87 10.35 45.23 9.72
C ARG A 87 9.54 46.49 9.37
N SER A 88 8.26 46.52 9.74
CA SER A 88 7.42 47.72 9.61
C SER A 88 7.70 48.79 10.67
N SER A 89 8.20 48.38 11.85
CA SER A 89 8.63 49.29 12.93
C SER A 89 9.97 49.99 12.64
N ASP A 90 10.88 49.33 11.93
CA ASP A 90 12.21 49.87 11.60
C ASP A 90 12.22 50.81 10.37
N HIS A 91 11.07 50.99 9.73
CA HIS A 91 10.86 52.02 8.71
C HIS A 91 9.86 53.06 9.21
N PRO A 92 10.29 54.07 10.01
CA PRO A 92 9.50 55.27 10.12
C PRO A 92 9.37 55.80 8.69
N SER A 93 8.14 55.79 8.18
CA SER A 93 7.81 56.33 6.88
C SER A 93 8.42 57.72 6.76
N ARG A 94 9.56 57.83 6.07
CA ARG A 94 10.22 59.08 5.72
C ARG A 94 9.40 59.71 4.59
N SER A 95 8.16 60.07 4.90
CA SER A 95 7.35 60.93 4.05
C SER A 95 7.67 62.36 4.43
N SER A 96 8.53 62.95 3.63
CA SER A 96 8.82 64.38 3.51
C SER A 96 7.59 65.26 3.76
N LYS A 97 7.70 66.20 4.70
CA LYS A 97 6.89 67.42 4.71
C LYS A 97 7.82 68.62 4.55
N LEU A 98 7.86 69.17 3.33
CA LEU A 98 8.07 70.60 3.09
C LEU A 98 6.67 71.27 3.11
N PRO A 99 6.53 72.52 3.60
CA PRO A 99 5.21 73.07 3.90
C PRO A 99 4.58 73.90 2.77
N GLN A 100 3.24 73.90 2.78
CA GLN A 100 2.26 74.80 2.12
C GLN A 100 1.94 74.44 0.64
N GLU A 101 0.71 74.20 0.19
CA GLU A 101 -0.65 74.51 0.65
C GLU A 101 -1.62 73.35 0.32
N SER A 102 -2.79 73.36 0.99
CA SER A 102 -4.04 72.62 0.72
C SER A 102 -4.28 71.26 1.40
N VAL A 103 -5.39 71.26 2.15
CA VAL A 103 -6.30 70.19 2.59
C VAL A 103 -5.73 68.97 3.32
N SER A 104 -5.67 69.09 4.66
CA SER A 104 -6.13 68.09 5.64
C SER A 104 -5.62 68.51 7.01
N ASP A 105 -6.51 68.67 7.98
CA ASP A 105 -6.14 68.66 9.40
C ASP A 105 -6.89 67.54 10.13
N SER A 106 -6.08 66.59 10.57
CA SER A 106 -6.41 65.52 11.50
C SER A 106 -6.52 66.07 12.92
N ASN A 107 -7.41 65.52 13.74
CA ASN A 107 -7.00 64.58 14.80
C ASN A 107 -8.16 64.20 15.74
N SER A 108 -8.31 62.88 15.89
CA SER A 108 -8.44 62.17 17.16
C SER A 108 -9.43 62.71 18.20
N LEU A 109 -10.63 62.13 18.27
CA LEU A 109 -11.29 61.87 19.55
C LEU A 109 -12.38 60.80 19.39
N PHE A 110 -12.16 59.69 20.10
CA PHE A 110 -13.08 58.75 20.77
C PHE A 110 -14.48 58.45 20.24
N GLU A 111 -14.88 57.21 20.59
CA GLU A 111 -16.25 56.71 20.71
C GLU A 111 -16.82 56.10 19.43
N PHE A 112 -16.48 54.83 19.20
CA PHE A 112 -17.51 53.90 18.77
C PHE A 112 -17.79 52.98 19.95
N GLU A 113 -19.01 53.12 20.41
CA GLU A 113 -19.63 52.59 21.60
C GLU A 113 -19.44 51.07 21.75
N ASP A 114 -19.26 50.64 23.00
CA ASP A 114 -19.62 49.30 23.46
C ASP A 114 -21.08 49.05 23.07
N ALA A 115 -21.30 48.49 21.88
CA ALA A 115 -22.56 47.87 21.54
C ALA A 115 -22.57 46.51 22.22
N ASP A 116 -23.09 46.51 23.45
CA ASP A 116 -23.63 45.35 24.13
C ASP A 116 -24.71 44.74 23.23
N SER A 117 -24.27 43.93 22.27
CA SER A 117 -25.14 43.06 21.53
C SER A 117 -25.13 41.75 22.30
N GLU A 118 -26.09 41.61 23.22
CA GLU A 118 -26.76 40.34 23.47
C GLU A 118 -27.20 39.79 22.10
N ILE A 119 -26.32 39.07 21.42
CA ILE A 119 -26.72 38.15 20.36
C ILE A 119 -27.02 36.86 21.09
N GLU A 120 -28.30 36.74 21.41
CA GLU A 120 -29.01 35.48 21.61
C GLU A 120 -28.43 34.42 20.68
N ASP A 121 -28.01 33.31 21.29
CA ASP A 121 -27.52 32.09 20.68
C ASP A 121 -28.33 31.74 19.41
N PRO A 122 -27.77 31.90 18.20
CA PRO A 122 -28.28 31.19 17.05
C PRO A 122 -27.54 29.86 17.05
N ASP A 123 -28.19 28.82 17.55
CA ASP A 123 -27.87 27.41 17.34
C ASP A 123 -27.19 27.24 15.96
N HIS A 124 -25.86 27.24 15.95
CA HIS A 124 -25.10 26.92 14.75
C HIS A 124 -25.08 25.40 14.67
N GLU A 125 -26.13 24.89 14.02
CA GLU A 125 -26.26 23.63 13.32
C GLU A 125 -24.92 23.15 12.71
N GLU A 126 -24.03 22.58 13.51
CA GLU A 126 -22.99 21.65 13.03
C GLU A 126 -23.62 20.26 12.89
N HIS A 127 -24.61 20.12 12.01
CA HIS A 127 -25.22 18.81 11.79
C HIS A 127 -25.70 18.56 10.36
N ASP A 128 -24.89 18.89 9.35
CA ASP A 128 -25.15 18.42 7.97
C ASP A 128 -23.93 17.85 7.24
N SER A 129 -22.70 18.29 7.55
CA SER A 129 -21.51 17.75 6.87
C SER A 129 -20.95 16.45 7.46
N SER A 130 -21.14 16.20 8.77
CA SER A 130 -20.69 14.93 9.40
C SER A 130 -21.50 13.74 8.91
N SER A 131 -22.83 13.89 8.85
CA SER A 131 -23.75 12.80 8.49
C SER A 131 -23.47 12.23 7.09
N LYS A 132 -23.02 13.07 6.16
CA LYS A 132 -22.66 12.68 4.79
C LYS A 132 -21.36 11.88 4.73
N PHE A 133 -20.36 12.26 5.53
CA PHE A 133 -19.10 11.54 5.62
C PHE A 133 -19.29 10.17 6.32
N ASP A 134 -20.14 10.15 7.34
CA ASP A 134 -20.52 8.93 8.06
C ASP A 134 -21.33 7.98 7.13
N GLN A 135 -22.23 8.54 6.32
CA GLN A 135 -23.00 7.80 5.30
C GLN A 135 -22.10 7.20 4.20
N GLU A 136 -21.09 7.94 3.74
CA GLU A 136 -20.12 7.48 2.74
C GLU A 136 -19.20 6.39 3.31
N THR A 137 -18.77 6.55 4.57
CA THR A 137 -17.98 5.55 5.30
C THR A 137 -18.74 4.23 5.44
N LEU A 138 -20.03 4.28 5.79
CA LEU A 138 -20.87 3.09 5.88
C LEU A 138 -21.07 2.39 4.52
N LYS A 139 -21.22 3.14 3.43
CA LYS A 139 -21.34 2.58 2.08
C LYS A 139 -20.07 1.85 1.66
N LEU A 140 -18.91 2.46 1.91
CA LEU A 140 -17.61 1.85 1.61
C LEU A 140 -17.35 0.59 2.44
N ILE A 141 -17.75 0.56 3.71
CA ILE A 141 -17.67 -0.64 4.55
C ILE A 141 -18.51 -1.77 3.97
N HIS A 142 -19.76 -1.48 3.60
CA HIS A 142 -20.67 -2.48 3.03
C HIS A 142 -20.16 -3.01 1.67
N GLU A 143 -19.63 -2.14 0.81
CA GLU A 143 -19.02 -2.53 -0.46
C GLU A 143 -17.77 -3.39 -0.26
N SER A 144 -16.89 -3.01 0.67
CA SER A 144 -15.71 -3.80 1.04
C SER A 144 -16.10 -5.20 1.55
N ASP A 145 -17.12 -5.30 2.40
CA ASP A 145 -17.62 -6.57 2.90
C ASP A 145 -18.24 -7.43 1.80
N ALA A 146 -18.96 -6.82 0.85
CA ALA A 146 -19.52 -7.51 -0.31
C ALA A 146 -18.41 -8.08 -1.21
N LEU A 147 -17.37 -7.29 -1.52
CA LEU A 147 -16.22 -7.73 -2.30
C LEU A 147 -15.46 -8.87 -1.59
N ARG A 148 -15.30 -8.78 -0.27
CA ARG A 148 -14.65 -9.84 0.53
C ARG A 148 -15.44 -11.15 0.47
N LYS A 149 -16.77 -11.11 0.57
CA LYS A 149 -17.62 -12.30 0.42
C LYS A 149 -17.51 -12.90 -0.97
N GLN A 150 -17.52 -12.06 -2.02
CA GLN A 150 -17.36 -12.53 -3.39
C GLN A 150 -16.01 -13.21 -3.60
N LEU A 151 -14.92 -12.63 -3.07
CA LEU A 151 -13.58 -13.21 -3.15
C LEU A 151 -13.54 -14.61 -2.52
N LEU A 152 -14.12 -14.76 -1.32
CA LEU A 152 -14.21 -16.04 -0.62
C LEU A 152 -14.99 -17.09 -1.44
N SER A 153 -16.11 -16.69 -2.07
CA SER A 153 -16.89 -17.58 -2.96
C SER A 153 -16.06 -18.05 -4.15
N LYS A 154 -15.36 -17.14 -4.82
CA LYS A 154 -14.52 -17.48 -5.99
C LYS A 154 -13.32 -18.34 -5.62
N ASP A 155 -12.75 -18.13 -4.43
CA ASP A 155 -11.66 -18.98 -3.94
C ASP A 155 -12.15 -20.40 -3.63
N GLU A 156 -13.38 -20.56 -3.14
CA GLU A 156 -14.00 -21.88 -2.96
C GLU A 156 -14.25 -22.59 -4.30
N GLU A 157 -14.79 -21.88 -5.30
CA GLU A 157 -14.95 -22.42 -6.66
C GLU A 157 -13.62 -22.91 -7.25
N LYS A 158 -12.56 -22.11 -7.11
CA LYS A 158 -11.21 -22.49 -7.55
C LYS A 158 -10.70 -23.72 -6.81
N ARG A 159 -10.90 -23.81 -5.49
CA ARG A 159 -10.53 -24.99 -4.69
C ARG A 159 -11.24 -26.24 -5.20
N GLU A 160 -12.53 -26.15 -5.49
CA GLU A 160 -13.30 -27.28 -6.00
C GLU A 160 -12.85 -27.72 -7.40
N VAL A 161 -12.56 -26.79 -8.31
CA VAL A 161 -11.99 -27.11 -9.62
C VAL A 161 -10.65 -27.84 -9.48
N ILE A 162 -9.77 -27.37 -8.59
CA ILE A 162 -8.49 -28.04 -8.30
C ILE A 162 -8.73 -29.47 -7.78
N ARG A 163 -9.71 -29.65 -6.89
CA ARG A 163 -10.07 -30.97 -6.35
C ARG A 163 -10.55 -31.92 -7.45
N GLN A 164 -11.43 -31.43 -8.34
CA GLN A 164 -11.95 -32.21 -9.47
C GLN A 164 -10.82 -32.59 -10.46
N LEU A 165 -9.98 -31.63 -10.85
CA LEU A 165 -8.84 -31.89 -11.74
C LEU A 165 -7.87 -32.90 -11.11
N SER A 166 -7.57 -32.76 -9.82
CA SER A 166 -6.71 -33.71 -9.11
C SER A 166 -7.28 -35.13 -9.13
N LEU A 167 -8.59 -35.27 -8.92
CA LEU A 167 -9.28 -36.57 -8.99
C LEU A 167 -9.19 -37.18 -10.39
N THR A 168 -9.44 -36.38 -11.43
CA THR A 168 -9.34 -36.86 -12.83
C THR A 168 -7.91 -37.25 -13.21
N LEU A 169 -6.91 -36.49 -12.72
CA LEU A 169 -5.50 -36.75 -12.98
C LEU A 169 -5.06 -38.07 -12.35
N GLU A 170 -5.50 -38.36 -11.12
CA GLU A 170 -5.19 -39.63 -10.47
C GLU A 170 -5.87 -40.81 -11.19
N ALA A 171 -7.13 -40.67 -11.59
CA ALA A 171 -7.82 -41.71 -12.38
C ALA A 171 -7.10 -42.00 -13.71
N LEU A 172 -6.69 -40.96 -14.45
CA LEU A 172 -5.92 -41.13 -15.69
C LEU A 172 -4.54 -41.74 -15.45
N LYS A 173 -3.88 -41.40 -14.34
CA LYS A 173 -2.59 -41.97 -13.94
C LYS A 173 -2.72 -43.45 -13.60
N ASP A 174 -3.80 -43.85 -12.93
CA ASP A 174 -4.11 -45.25 -12.63
C ASP A 174 -4.42 -46.04 -13.91
N GLU A 175 -5.20 -45.48 -14.82
CA GLU A 175 -5.46 -46.09 -16.13
C GLU A 175 -4.18 -46.26 -16.94
N ASN A 176 -3.33 -45.24 -16.99
CA ASN A 176 -2.06 -45.29 -17.71
C ASN A 176 -1.12 -46.34 -17.09
N SER A 177 -1.09 -46.44 -15.76
CA SER A 177 -0.34 -47.47 -15.03
C SER A 177 -0.90 -48.88 -15.29
N ARG A 178 -2.21 -49.03 -15.41
CA ARG A 178 -2.87 -50.29 -15.80
C ARG A 178 -2.54 -50.68 -17.24
N LEU A 179 -2.61 -49.74 -18.19
CA LEU A 179 -2.26 -49.97 -19.58
C LEU A 179 -0.78 -50.35 -19.74
N LYS A 180 0.13 -49.66 -19.05
CA LYS A 180 1.56 -50.01 -19.01
C LYS A 180 1.79 -51.44 -18.49
N ARG A 181 1.10 -51.86 -17.42
CA ARG A 181 1.16 -53.24 -16.91
C ARG A 181 0.65 -54.24 -17.95
N LEU A 182 -0.47 -53.96 -18.62
CA LEU A 182 -1.01 -54.84 -19.66
C LEU A 182 -0.07 -54.96 -20.86
N LEU A 183 0.55 -53.86 -21.31
CA LEU A 183 1.54 -53.89 -22.40
C LEU A 183 2.80 -54.66 -22.00
N GLY A 184 3.29 -54.48 -20.77
CA GLY A 184 4.42 -55.26 -20.24
C GLY A 184 4.13 -56.77 -20.19
N LEU A 185 2.88 -57.15 -19.86
CA LEU A 185 2.43 -58.54 -19.91
C LEU A 185 2.24 -59.05 -21.35
N HIS A 186 1.82 -58.20 -22.28
CA HIS A 186 1.65 -58.57 -23.69
C HIS A 186 2.99 -58.77 -24.41
N SER A 187 4.06 -58.11 -23.96
CA SER A 187 5.43 -58.37 -24.44
C SER A 187 5.92 -59.78 -24.08
N LEU A 188 5.32 -60.44 -23.08
CA LEU A 188 5.64 -61.81 -22.65
C LEU A 188 4.70 -62.88 -23.25
N LYS A 189 3.62 -62.49 -23.94
CA LYS A 189 2.75 -63.40 -24.68
C LYS A 189 2.84 -63.13 -26.18
N LYS A 190 3.97 -63.50 -26.79
CA LYS A 190 3.95 -63.91 -28.20
C LYS A 190 3.07 -65.16 -28.27
N PRO A 191 2.07 -65.26 -29.16
CA PRO A 191 1.35 -66.50 -29.32
C PRO A 191 2.36 -67.54 -29.81
N THR A 192 2.54 -68.61 -29.04
CA THR A 192 3.08 -69.85 -29.60
C THR A 192 2.11 -70.27 -30.70
N VAL A 193 2.49 -70.04 -31.95
CA VAL A 193 1.80 -70.59 -33.11
C VAL A 193 1.99 -72.11 -33.05
N SER A 194 1.10 -72.79 -32.33
CA SER A 194 0.94 -74.24 -32.38
C SER A 194 -0.20 -74.55 -33.36
N HIS A 195 0.05 -74.31 -34.64
CA HIS A 195 -0.74 -74.75 -35.79
C HIS A 195 0.24 -74.59 -36.98
N VAL A 196 0.74 -75.59 -37.71
CA VAL A 196 0.27 -76.94 -38.01
C VAL A 196 1.51 -77.70 -38.51
N ASN A 197 1.98 -78.73 -37.80
CA ASN A 197 2.91 -79.74 -38.35
C ASN A 197 2.18 -81.05 -38.68
N PHE A 198 0.88 -80.95 -39.00
CA PHE A 198 0.06 -82.12 -39.31
C PHE A 198 0.26 -82.62 -40.75
N PHE A 199 0.58 -81.74 -41.71
CA PHE A 199 0.77 -82.14 -43.11
C PHE A 199 2.17 -82.66 -43.46
N GLY A 200 3.21 -82.31 -42.69
CA GLY A 200 4.58 -82.77 -42.95
C GLY A 200 4.85 -84.22 -42.49
N LYS A 201 4.14 -84.69 -41.46
CA LYS A 201 4.33 -86.05 -40.91
C LYS A 201 3.66 -87.15 -41.73
N LEU A 202 2.62 -86.82 -42.51
CA LEU A 202 1.94 -87.79 -43.38
C LEU A 202 2.68 -88.04 -44.70
N PHE A 203 3.46 -87.07 -45.18
CA PHE A 203 4.22 -87.21 -46.43
C PHE A 203 5.48 -88.07 -46.28
N TYR A 204 6.11 -88.05 -45.10
CA TYR A 204 7.34 -88.84 -44.86
C TYR A 204 7.05 -90.34 -44.69
N THR A 205 5.88 -90.71 -44.16
CA THR A 205 5.51 -92.12 -43.97
C THR A 205 5.00 -92.80 -45.24
N MET A 206 4.56 -92.04 -46.25
CA MET A 206 4.14 -92.59 -47.54
C MET A 206 5.30 -92.76 -48.54
N CYS A 207 6.36 -91.94 -48.43
CA CYS A 207 7.54 -92.05 -49.30
C CYS A 207 8.51 -93.18 -48.87
N ASP A 208 8.57 -93.55 -47.59
CA ASP A 208 9.47 -94.63 -47.12
C ASP A 208 8.94 -96.04 -47.39
N ALA A 209 7.65 -96.19 -47.74
CA ALA A 209 7.07 -97.50 -48.05
C ALA A 209 7.32 -97.97 -49.51
N ASN A 210 7.83 -97.11 -50.39
CA ASN A 210 7.99 -97.40 -51.83
C ASN A 210 9.43 -97.59 -52.32
N ASN A 211 10.44 -97.66 -51.43
CA ASN A 211 11.84 -97.88 -51.84
C ASN A 211 12.43 -99.22 -51.39
N LYS A 212 11.59 -100.27 -51.34
CA LYS A 212 12.02 -101.66 -51.09
C LYS A 212 11.37 -102.66 -52.07
N VAL A 213 11.43 -102.38 -53.36
CA VAL A 213 11.43 -103.41 -54.42
C VAL A 213 12.28 -102.89 -55.57
N VAL A 214 13.48 -103.43 -55.71
CA VAL A 214 14.16 -103.99 -56.90
C VAL A 214 15.59 -104.32 -56.48
#